data_AF-A0A7W6IIT2-F1
#
_entry.id   AF-A0A7W6IIT2-F1
#
_cell.length_a   1.000
_cell.length_b   1.000
_cell.length_c   1.000
_cell.angle_alpha   90.00
_cell.angle_beta   90.00
_cell.angle_gamma   90.00
#
_symmetry.space_group_name_H-M   'P 1'
#
loop_
_entity.id
_entity.type
_entity.pdbx_description
1 polymer ?
#
loop_
_entity_poly.entity_id
_entity_poly.type
_entity_poly.pdbx_seq_one_letter_code
_entity_poly.pdbx_strand_id
1 'polypeptide(L)'
;MSTDPPDILRQVRGRMQALRLTQAEVAKACRVTQPHLSKLLSGKIKMGRKTAAALSEWLARSELPAEENGELRRIVEGLMAAPPEKRMQIMQLLRAVQQIAH
;
A
#
# COMPACT_ATOMS: atom_id res chain seq x y z
N MET A 1 -12.49 6.94 9.60
CA MET A 1 -11.56 7.08 8.47
C MET A 1 -11.31 8.56 8.28
N SER A 2 -10.05 9.03 8.26
CA SER A 2 -9.81 10.47 8.07
C SER A 2 -10.24 10.86 6.66
N THR A 3 -11.01 11.93 6.53
CA THR A 3 -11.45 12.50 5.25
C THR A 3 -10.43 13.49 4.67
N ASP A 4 -9.27 13.61 5.31
CA ASP A 4 -8.24 14.55 4.90
C ASP A 4 -7.64 14.13 3.54
N PRO A 5 -7.58 15.05 2.56
CA PRO A 5 -7.06 14.75 1.23
C PRO A 5 -5.65 14.10 1.21
N PRO A 6 -4.69 14.53 2.06
CA PRO A 6 -3.39 13.85 2.18
C PRO A 6 -3.50 12.38 2.64
N ASP A 7 -4.44 12.09 3.53
CA ASP A 7 -4.64 10.75 4.06
C ASP A 7 -5.28 9.81 3.03
N ILE A 8 -6.26 10.30 2.26
CA ILE A 8 -6.88 9.55 1.16
C ILE A 8 -5.84 9.13 0.12
N LEU A 9 -4.95 10.04 -0.31
CA LEU A 9 -3.92 9.72 -1.30
C LEU A 9 -2.90 8.70 -0.77
N ARG A 10 -2.54 8.79 0.50
CA ARG A 10 -1.65 7.82 1.17
C ARG A 10 -2.28 6.43 1.17
N GLN A 11 -3.56 6.32 1.52
CA GLN A 11 -4.29 5.05 1.50
C GLN A 11 -4.43 4.48 0.09
N VAL A 12 -4.71 5.32 -0.92
CA VAL A 12 -4.77 4.90 -2.32
C VAL A 12 -3.45 4.31 -2.78
N ARG A 13 -2.31 4.96 -2.49
CA ARG A 13 -0.98 4.42 -2.82
C ARG A 13 -0.71 3.08 -2.14
N GLY A 14 -1.00 2.98 -0.84
CA GLY A 14 -0.80 1.73 -0.09
C GLY A 14 -1.63 0.59 -0.68
N ARG A 15 -2.89 0.86 -1.03
CA ARG A 15 -3.78 -0.11 -1.66
C ARG A 15 -3.34 -0.52 -3.06
N MET A 16 -2.89 0.43 -3.86
CA MET A 16 -2.33 0.15 -5.19
C MET A 16 -1.13 -0.80 -5.11
N GLN A 17 -0.24 -0.55 -4.16
CA GLN A 17 0.93 -1.41 -3.93
C GLN A 17 0.52 -2.81 -3.47
N ALA A 18 -0.41 -2.90 -2.50
CA ALA A 18 -0.89 -4.17 -1.97
C ALA A 18 -1.55 -5.05 -3.03
N LEU A 19 -2.39 -4.46 -3.88
CA LEU A 19 -3.15 -5.17 -4.92
C LEU A 19 -2.44 -5.20 -6.28
N ARG A 20 -1.20 -4.68 -6.35
CA ARG A 20 -0.43 -4.51 -7.60
C ARG A 20 -1.20 -3.81 -8.73
N LEU A 21 -2.06 -2.86 -8.36
CA LEU A 21 -2.88 -2.10 -9.31
C LEU A 21 -2.09 -0.94 -9.92
N THR A 22 -2.29 -0.76 -11.22
CA THR A 22 -1.77 0.40 -11.97
C THR A 22 -2.62 1.64 -11.71
N GLN A 23 -2.05 2.83 -11.96
CA GLN A 23 -2.82 4.08 -11.91
C GLN A 23 -3.98 4.09 -12.93
N ALA A 24 -3.83 3.40 -14.06
CA ALA A 24 -4.87 3.33 -15.08
C ALA A 24 -6.12 2.57 -14.59
N GLU A 25 -5.91 1.46 -13.87
CA GLU A 25 -7.00 0.66 -13.30
C GLU A 25 -7.75 1.42 -12.21
N VAL A 26 -7.03 2.09 -11.30
CA VAL A 26 -7.65 2.91 -10.26
C VAL A 26 -8.39 4.10 -10.86
N ALA A 27 -7.81 4.76 -11.87
CA ALA A 27 -8.44 5.88 -12.54
C ALA A 27 -9.76 5.45 -13.21
N LYS A 28 -9.75 4.31 -13.91
CA LYS A 28 -10.96 3.70 -14.50
C LYS A 28 -12.02 3.41 -13.43
N ALA A 29 -11.62 2.78 -12.31
CA ALA A 29 -12.53 2.46 -11.21
C ALA A 29 -13.16 3.72 -10.56
N CYS A 30 -12.38 4.79 -10.45
CA CYS A 30 -12.82 6.07 -9.89
C CYS A 30 -13.48 7.01 -10.92
N ARG A 31 -13.62 6.57 -12.18
CA ARG A 31 -14.16 7.36 -13.30
C ARG A 31 -13.42 8.70 -13.50
N VAL A 32 -12.09 8.69 -13.33
CA VAL A 32 -11.19 9.81 -13.62
C VAL A 32 -10.18 9.40 -14.69
N THR A 33 -9.53 10.37 -15.33
CA THR A 33 -8.47 10.06 -16.29
C THR A 33 -7.17 9.71 -15.56
N GLN A 34 -6.36 8.80 -16.12
CA GLN A 34 -5.07 8.44 -15.54
C GLN A 34 -4.13 9.64 -15.36
N PRO A 35 -4.03 10.61 -16.31
CA PRO A 35 -3.23 11.81 -16.10
C PRO A 35 -3.73 12.68 -14.93
N HIS A 36 -5.04 12.72 -14.68
CA HIS A 36 -5.60 13.43 -13.53
C HIS A 36 -5.20 12.77 -12.22
N LEU A 37 -5.33 11.44 -12.13
CA LEU A 37 -4.91 10.68 -10.94
C LEU A 37 -3.41 10.79 -10.68
N SER A 38 -2.58 10.74 -11.74
CA SER A 38 -1.13 10.94 -11.63
C SER A 38 -0.75 12.31 -11.04
N LYS A 39 -1.41 13.38 -11.51
CA LYS A 39 -1.21 14.74 -10.97
C LYS A 39 -1.67 14.88 -9.53
N LEU A 40 -2.77 14.23 -9.14
CA LEU A 40 -3.24 14.20 -7.75
C LEU A 40 -2.25 13.46 -6.85
N LEU A 41 -1.84 12.26 -7.25
CA LEU A 41 -0.90 11.45 -6.48
C LEU A 41 0.44 12.18 -6.32
N SER A 42 0.94 12.86 -7.35
CA SER A 42 2.17 13.65 -7.26
C SER A 42 2.02 14.99 -6.52
N GLY A 43 0.82 15.34 -6.05
CA GLY A 43 0.56 16.60 -5.34
C GLY A 43 0.57 17.85 -6.24
N LYS A 44 0.64 17.69 -7.56
CA LYS A 44 0.67 18.81 -8.52
C LYS A 44 -0.67 19.53 -8.63
N ILE A 45 -1.78 18.88 -8.29
CA ILE A 45 -3.11 19.48 -8.28
C ILE A 45 -3.84 19.14 -6.98
N LYS A 46 -4.71 20.06 -6.54
CA LYS A 46 -5.57 19.82 -5.36
C LYS A 46 -6.70 18.86 -5.69
N MET A 47 -7.10 18.09 -4.69
CA MET A 47 -8.21 17.15 -4.79
C MET A 47 -9.55 17.90 -4.73
N GLY A 48 -10.37 17.71 -5.77
CA GLY A 48 -11.75 18.20 -5.78
C GLY A 48 -12.69 17.26 -5.02
N ARG A 49 -13.83 17.79 -4.55
CA ARG A 49 -14.83 17.03 -3.77
C ARG A 49 -15.31 15.75 -4.48
N LYS A 50 -15.58 15.83 -5.79
CA LYS A 50 -16.04 14.68 -6.58
C LYS A 50 -14.99 13.56 -6.61
N THR A 51 -13.73 13.90 -6.80
CA THR A 51 -12.64 12.93 -6.83
C THR A 51 -12.35 12.35 -5.45
N ALA A 52 -12.45 13.17 -4.40
CA ALA A 52 -12.33 12.70 -3.01
C ALA A 52 -13.42 11.67 -2.68
N ALA A 53 -14.67 11.93 -3.05
CA ALA A 53 -15.77 10.99 -2.87
C ALA A 53 -15.54 9.68 -3.63
N ALA A 54 -15.15 9.75 -4.91
CA ALA A 54 -14.88 8.57 -5.73
C ALA A 54 -13.74 7.70 -5.17
N LEU A 55 -12.64 8.31 -4.75
CA LEU A 55 -11.51 7.59 -4.14
C LEU A 55 -11.88 6.99 -2.79
N SER A 56 -12.63 7.71 -1.96
CA SER A 56 -13.10 7.22 -0.66
C SER A 56 -14.05 6.04 -0.84
N GLU A 57 -14.95 6.12 -1.81
CA GLU A 57 -15.87 5.04 -2.13
C GLU A 57 -15.10 3.82 -2.69
N TRP A 58 -14.11 4.02 -3.57
CA TRP A 58 -13.25 2.95 -4.04
C TRP A 58 -12.48 2.26 -2.89
N LEU A 59 -11.96 3.05 -1.96
CA LEU A 59 -11.33 2.54 -0.74
C LEU A 59 -12.30 1.76 0.16
N ALA A 60 -13.58 2.18 0.23
CA ALA A 60 -14.59 1.51 1.04
C ALA A 60 -15.15 0.23 0.40
N ARG A 61 -15.30 0.19 -0.93
CA ARG A 61 -15.94 -0.93 -1.66
C ARG A 61 -15.12 -2.20 -1.67
N SER A 62 -13.81 -2.06 -1.61
CA SER A 62 -12.96 -3.23 -1.67
C SER A 62 -12.54 -3.52 -0.25
N GLU A 63 -13.04 -4.63 0.28
CA GLU A 63 -12.42 -5.28 1.42
C GLU A 63 -10.96 -5.50 1.01
N LEU A 64 -10.04 -4.85 1.70
CA LEU A 64 -8.68 -5.37 1.70
C LEU A 64 -8.82 -6.82 2.20
N PRO A 65 -8.02 -7.79 1.74
CA PRO A 65 -7.83 -8.99 2.55
C PRO A 65 -7.37 -8.47 3.91
N ALA A 66 -8.28 -8.51 4.88
CA ALA A 66 -7.93 -8.31 6.26
C ALA A 66 -6.88 -9.39 6.53
N GLU A 67 -5.73 -8.99 7.07
CA GLU A 67 -4.71 -9.85 7.66
C GLU A 67 -3.48 -10.32 6.86
N GLU A 68 -3.31 -10.09 5.56
CA GLU A 68 -2.05 -10.57 4.92
C GLU A 68 -0.78 -9.85 5.44
N ASN A 69 -0.91 -8.61 5.95
CA ASN A 69 0.21 -7.88 6.55
C ASN A 69 0.35 -8.07 8.07
N GLY A 70 -0.62 -8.70 8.73
CA GLY A 70 -0.61 -8.83 10.20
C GLY A 70 0.46 -9.80 10.68
N GLU A 71 0.63 -10.91 9.97
CA GLU A 71 1.64 -11.91 10.28
C GLU A 71 3.06 -11.43 9.94
N LEU A 72 3.26 -10.90 8.72
CA LEU A 72 4.56 -10.38 8.31
C LEU A 72 5.04 -9.25 9.22
N ARG A 73 4.13 -8.36 9.63
CA ARG A 73 4.45 -7.29 10.59
C ARG A 73 4.83 -7.84 11.96
N ARG A 74 4.11 -8.83 12.49
CA ARG A 74 4.46 -9.51 13.75
C ARG A 74 5.83 -10.18 13.67
N ILE A 75 6.15 -10.80 12.53
CA ILE A 75 7.46 -11.41 12.28
C ILE A 75 8.56 -10.34 12.27
N VAL A 76 8.36 -9.21 11.59
CA VAL A 76 9.32 -8.09 11.55
C VAL A 76 9.52 -7.46 12.93
N GLU A 77 8.43 -7.22 13.67
CA GLU A 77 8.48 -6.67 15.03
C GLU A 77 9.22 -7.64 15.97
N GLY A 78 8.93 -8.95 15.88
CA GLY A 78 9.65 -9.99 16.63
C GLY A 78 11.14 -10.06 16.27
N LEU A 79 11.48 -9.90 14.98
CA LEU A 79 12.87 -9.87 14.52
C LEU A 79 13.60 -8.64 15.09
N MET A 80 12.98 -7.46 15.04
CA MET A 80 13.59 -6.23 15.54
C MET A 80 13.82 -6.27 17.07
N ALA A 81 12.90 -6.90 17.80
CA ALA A 81 13.01 -7.10 19.25
C ALA A 81 14.02 -8.20 19.65
N ALA A 82 14.45 -9.05 18.72
CA ALA A 82 15.40 -10.13 19.02
C ALA A 82 16.84 -9.62 19.24
N PRO A 83 17.67 -10.35 20.03
CA PRO A 83 19.09 -10.05 20.20
C PRO A 83 19.85 -10.00 18.86
N PRO A 84 20.91 -9.18 18.75
CA PRO A 84 21.67 -8.99 17.51
C PRO A 84 22.14 -10.29 16.85
N GLU A 85 22.56 -11.27 17.65
CA GLU A 85 23.06 -12.57 17.19
C GLU A 85 21.95 -13.37 16.50
N LYS A 86 20.75 -13.38 17.07
CA LYS A 86 19.58 -14.06 16.49
C LYS A 86 19.10 -13.37 15.21
N ARG A 87 19.16 -12.03 15.15
CA ARG A 87 18.85 -11.29 13.93
C ARG A 87 19.79 -11.66 12.79
N MET A 88 21.09 -11.76 13.07
CA MET A 88 22.09 -12.17 12.09
C MET A 88 21.81 -13.58 11.54
N GLN A 89 21.52 -14.54 12.42
CA GLN A 89 21.19 -15.90 12.03
C GLN A 89 19.94 -15.96 11.13
N ILE A 90 18.89 -15.22 11.47
CA ILE A 90 17.66 -15.15 10.66
C ILE A 90 17.94 -14.52 9.29
N MET A 91 18.75 -13.45 9.24
CA MET A 91 19.15 -12.83 7.96
C MET A 91 19.99 -13.78 7.08
N GLN A 92 20.84 -14.61 7.67
CA GLN A 92 21.60 -15.63 6.95
C GLN A 92 20.68 -16.71 6.37
N LEU A 93 19.70 -17.17 7.16
CA LEU A 93 18.69 -18.14 6.69
C LEU A 93 17.88 -17.58 5.51
N LEU A 94 17.41 -16.34 5.61
CA LEU A 94 16.66 -15.70 4.53
C LEU A 94 17.47 -15.59 3.24
N ARG A 95 18.77 -15.28 3.34
CA ARG A 95 19.68 -15.26 2.18
C ARG A 95 19.83 -16.65 1.55
N ALA A 96 19.97 -17.70 2.36
CA ALA A 96 20.06 -19.07 1.87
C ALA A 96 18.77 -19.51 1.15
N VAL A 97 17.61 -19.17 1.71
CA VAL A 97 16.31 -19.44 1.06
C VAL A 97 16.18 -18.70 -0.28
N GLN A 98 16.62 -17.43 -0.35
CA GLN A 98 16.62 -16.68 -1.60
C GLN A 98 17.51 -17.31 -2.68
N GLN A 99 18.62 -17.93 -2.31
CA GLN A 99 19.51 -18.62 -3.25
C GLN A 99 18.90 -19.92 -3.81
N ILE A 100 17.97 -20.55 -3.11
CA ILE A 100 17.30 -21.79 -3.56
C ILE A 100 16.08 -21.47 -4.43
N ALA A 101 15.45 -20.32 -4.19
CA ALA A 101 14.25 -19.88 -4.92
C ALA A 101 14.55 -19.29 -6.31
N HIS A 102 15.83 -19.12 -6.66
CA HIS A 102 16.34 -18.63 -7.94
C HIS A 102 17.17 -19.72 -8.63
#